data_AF-A0A1H2XY62-F1
#
_entry.id   AF-A0A1H2XY62-F1
#
_cell.length_a   1.000
_cell.length_b   1.000
_cell.length_c   1.000
_cell.angle_alpha   90.00
_cell.angle_beta   90.00
_cell.angle_gamma   90.00
#
_symmetry.space_group_name_H-M   'P 1'
#
loop_
_entity.id
_entity.type
_entity.pdbx_description
1 polymer ?
#
loop_
_entity_poly.entity_id
_entity_poly.type
_entity_poly.pdbx_seq_one_letter_code
_entity_poly.pdbx_strand_id
1 'polypeptide(L)'
;MNNHLKVVFTVVMLAFILSACDSREENRRENVLEQKADRMEEKADMTRDRGEAAADRIEKRDPGLTDSPSTDRAAEATRESTERSADQMEEQADRIREQK
;
A
#
# COMPACT_ATOMS: atom_id res chain seq x y z
N MET A 1 43.01 28.25 -30.43
CA MET A 1 42.12 27.44 -29.57
C MET A 1 41.10 26.76 -30.46
N ASN A 2 41.28 25.46 -30.67
CA ASN A 2 40.59 24.70 -31.72
C ASN A 2 39.07 24.62 -31.42
N ASN A 3 38.23 24.95 -32.41
CA ASN A 3 36.77 24.93 -32.26
C ASN A 3 36.22 23.56 -31.83
N HIS A 4 36.90 22.47 -32.20
CA HIS A 4 36.56 21.11 -31.75
C HIS A 4 36.71 20.91 -30.24
N LEU A 5 37.69 21.56 -29.61
CA LEU A 5 37.90 21.45 -28.16
C LEU A 5 36.76 22.15 -27.40
N LYS A 6 36.23 23.26 -27.94
CA LYS A 6 35.07 23.96 -27.38
C LYS A 6 33.79 23.10 -27.49
N VAL A 7 33.56 22.49 -28.65
CA VAL A 7 32.39 21.63 -28.91
C VAL A 7 32.39 20.40 -27.99
N VAL A 8 33.53 19.73 -27.83
CA VAL A 8 33.66 18.57 -26.93
C VAL A 8 33.37 18.97 -25.48
N PHE A 9 33.89 20.12 -25.02
CA PHE A 9 33.63 20.59 -23.66
C PHE A 9 32.15 20.89 -23.39
N THR A 10 31.46 21.51 -24.36
CA THR A 10 30.02 21.81 -24.22
C THR A 10 29.13 20.56 -24.17
N VAL A 11 29.45 19.52 -24.95
CA VAL A 11 28.66 18.27 -24.97
C VAL A 11 28.85 17.48 -23.68
N VAL A 12 30.07 17.40 -23.17
CA VAL A 12 30.36 16.73 -21.89
C VAL A 12 29.65 17.42 -20.73
N MET A 13 29.60 18.75 -20.71
CA MET A 13 28.91 19.48 -19.64
C MET A 13 27.39 19.27 -19.65
N LEU A 14 26.79 19.10 -20.83
CA LEU A 14 25.35 18.84 -20.97
C LEU A 14 24.95 17.44 -20.45
N ALA A 15 25.83 16.45 -20.61
CA ALA A 15 25.60 15.08 -20.14
C ALA A 15 25.53 15.00 -18.60
N PHE A 16 26.26 15.87 -17.88
CA PHE A 16 26.20 15.95 -16.41
C PHE A 16 24.93 16.62 -15.87
N ILE A 17 24.18 17.37 -16.68
CA ILE A 17 22.94 18.04 -16.24
C ILE A 17 21.77 17.04 -16.27
N LEU A 18 21.81 16.04 -17.15
CA LEU A 18 20.78 15.01 -17.29
C LEU A 18 20.70 14.09 -16.06
N SER A 19 21.83 13.75 -15.44
CA SER A 19 21.85 12.90 -14.23
C SER A 19 21.22 13.55 -13.00
N ALA A 20 21.15 14.89 -12.95
CA ALA A 20 20.52 15.62 -11.85
C ALA A 20 18.98 15.74 -12.02
N CYS A 21 18.46 15.63 -13.24
CA CYS A 21 17.02 15.53 -13.48
C CYS A 21 16.48 14.13 -13.14
N ASP A 22 17.26 13.08 -13.42
CA ASP A 22 16.90 11.68 -13.16
C ASP A 22 16.53 11.44 -11.68
N SER A 23 17.37 11.92 -10.75
CA SER A 23 17.16 11.74 -9.31
C SER A 23 15.90 12.40 -8.73
N ARG A 24 15.43 13.53 -9.29
CA ARG A 24 14.18 14.17 -8.81
C ARG A 24 12.94 13.48 -9.35
N GLU A 25 13.03 12.94 -10.55
CA GLU A 25 11.93 12.23 -11.19
C GLU A 25 11.74 10.86 -10.56
N GLU A 26 12.83 10.14 -10.29
CA GLU A 26 12.85 8.88 -9.54
C GLU A 26 12.25 9.05 -8.13
N ASN A 27 12.71 10.04 -7.36
CA ASN A 27 12.15 10.34 -6.04
C ASN A 27 10.65 10.69 -6.07
N ARG A 28 10.16 11.35 -7.13
CA ARG A 28 8.72 11.64 -7.28
C ARG A 28 7.94 10.37 -7.57
N ARG A 29 8.45 9.50 -8.46
CA ARG A 29 7.83 8.22 -8.78
C ARG A 29 7.73 7.35 -7.53
N GLU A 30 8.82 7.21 -6.79
CA GLU A 30 8.83 6.43 -5.54
C GLU A 30 7.82 6.95 -4.52
N ASN A 31 7.74 8.26 -4.31
CA ASN A 31 6.78 8.86 -3.39
C ASN A 31 5.32 8.61 -3.80
N VAL A 32 5.03 8.59 -5.11
CA VAL A 32 3.68 8.26 -5.61
C VAL A 32 3.35 6.79 -5.37
N LEU A 33 4.34 5.90 -5.47
CA LEU A 33 4.14 4.48 -5.18
C LEU A 33 3.93 4.23 -3.68
N GLU A 34 4.72 4.85 -2.79
CA GLU A 34 4.46 4.75 -1.33
C GLU A 34 3.07 5.25 -0.98
N GLN A 35 2.70 6.45 -1.42
CA GLN A 35 1.37 6.99 -1.11
C GLN A 35 0.22 6.11 -1.61
N LYS A 36 0.44 5.34 -2.68
CA LYS A 36 -0.56 4.37 -3.16
C LYS A 36 -0.61 3.13 -2.28
N ALA A 37 0.55 2.61 -1.86
CA ALA A 37 0.65 1.49 -0.94
C ALA A 37 0.03 1.84 0.42
N ASP A 38 0.40 2.99 1.00
CA ASP A 38 -0.11 3.47 2.30
C ASP A 38 -1.64 3.59 2.31
N ARG A 39 -2.24 4.15 1.24
CA ARG A 39 -3.70 4.24 1.11
C ARG A 39 -4.39 2.88 0.99
N MET A 40 -3.66 1.87 0.54
CA MET A 40 -4.17 0.52 0.41
C MET A 40 -4.08 -0.24 1.73
N GLU A 41 -3.01 -0.06 2.49
CA GLU A 41 -2.88 -0.51 3.88
C GLU A 41 -3.96 0.15 4.77
N GLU A 42 -4.18 1.46 4.66
CA GLU A 42 -5.25 2.15 5.39
C GLU A 42 -6.64 1.54 5.10
N LYS A 43 -6.87 1.09 3.86
CA LYS A 43 -8.11 0.39 3.50
C LYS A 43 -8.18 -1.03 4.07
N ALA A 44 -7.04 -1.72 4.15
CA ALA A 44 -6.95 -3.03 4.79
C ALA A 44 -7.31 -2.92 6.28
N ASP A 45 -6.73 -1.95 6.99
CA ASP A 45 -7.02 -1.66 8.39
C ASP A 45 -8.50 -1.32 8.61
N MET A 46 -9.03 -0.40 7.82
CA MET A 46 -10.47 -0.09 7.88
C MET A 46 -11.36 -1.30 7.56
N THR A 47 -10.88 -2.27 6.80
CA THR A 47 -11.62 -3.50 6.50
C THR A 47 -11.62 -4.43 7.70
N ARG A 48 -10.46 -4.61 8.37
CA ARG A 48 -10.35 -5.37 9.62
C ARG A 48 -11.22 -4.76 10.73
N ASP A 49 -11.13 -3.45 10.94
CA ASP A 49 -11.93 -2.74 11.95
C ASP A 49 -13.43 -2.90 11.73
N ARG A 50 -13.89 -2.82 10.47
CA ARG A 50 -15.31 -3.02 10.14
C ARG A 50 -15.74 -4.47 10.35
N GLY A 51 -14.87 -5.42 10.03
CA GLY A 51 -15.07 -6.84 10.27
C GLY A 51 -15.22 -7.16 11.75
N GLU A 52 -14.28 -6.69 12.57
CA GLU A 52 -14.32 -6.87 14.02
C GLU A 52 -15.56 -6.24 14.62
N ALA A 53 -15.88 -4.99 14.24
CA ALA A 53 -17.10 -4.33 14.68
C ALA A 53 -18.38 -5.07 14.25
N ALA A 54 -18.36 -5.80 13.13
CA ALA A 54 -19.48 -6.62 12.68
C ALA A 54 -19.58 -7.92 13.47
N ALA A 55 -18.46 -8.60 13.74
CA ALA A 55 -18.38 -9.78 14.59
C ALA A 55 -18.85 -9.46 16.02
N ASP A 56 -18.38 -8.36 16.60
CA ASP A 56 -18.83 -7.85 17.91
C ASP A 56 -20.35 -7.64 17.97
N ARG A 57 -20.95 -7.14 16.88
CA ARG A 57 -22.40 -6.95 16.81
C ARG A 57 -23.16 -8.27 16.75
N ILE A 58 -22.56 -9.31 16.17
CA ILE A 58 -23.12 -10.67 16.13
C ILE A 58 -23.07 -11.26 17.54
N GLU A 59 -21.92 -11.22 18.21
CA GLU A 59 -21.74 -11.72 19.57
C GLU A 59 -22.61 -10.97 20.58
N LYS A 60 -22.77 -9.65 20.46
CA LYS A 60 -23.67 -8.87 21.32
C LYS A 60 -25.15 -9.28 21.25
N ARG A 61 -25.58 -9.97 20.18
CA ARG A 61 -26.95 -10.49 20.09
C ARG A 61 -27.17 -11.70 20.99
N ASP A 62 -26.10 -12.40 21.35
CA ASP A 62 -26.12 -13.53 22.25
C ASP A 62 -24.94 -13.42 23.23
N PRO A 63 -25.06 -12.61 24.29
CA PRO A 63 -23.96 -12.27 25.19
C PRO A 63 -23.58 -13.42 26.15
N GLY A 64 -23.64 -14.68 25.68
CA GLY A 64 -23.38 -15.88 26.48
C GLY A 64 -24.54 -16.28 27.39
N LEU A 65 -25.76 -15.79 27.11
CA LEU A 65 -26.98 -16.24 27.80
C LEU A 65 -27.44 -17.60 27.28
N THR A 66 -27.17 -17.86 26.00
CA THR A 66 -27.31 -19.17 25.38
C THR A 66 -25.96 -19.53 24.77
N ASP A 67 -25.34 -20.61 25.24
CA ASP A 67 -24.12 -21.15 24.64
C ASP A 67 -24.46 -21.53 23.19
N SER A 68 -24.17 -20.64 22.24
CA SER A 68 -24.69 -20.68 20.87
C SER A 68 -23.56 -20.80 19.85
N PRO A 69 -23.17 -22.05 19.52
CA PRO A 69 -22.15 -22.32 18.52
C PRO A 69 -22.47 -21.74 17.13
N SER A 70 -23.73 -21.38 16.86
CA SER A 70 -24.11 -20.68 15.64
C SER A 70 -23.70 -19.21 15.63
N THR A 71 -23.78 -18.52 16.77
CA THR A 71 -23.38 -17.11 16.90
C THR A 71 -21.87 -17.01 16.75
N ASP A 72 -21.12 -17.84 17.48
CA ASP A 72 -19.65 -17.86 17.44
C ASP A 72 -19.13 -18.15 16.03
N ARG A 73 -19.68 -19.18 15.36
CA ARG A 73 -19.31 -19.49 13.98
C ARG A 73 -19.63 -18.35 13.01
N ALA A 74 -20.70 -17.61 13.23
CA ALA A 74 -21.06 -16.48 12.37
C ALA A 74 -20.13 -15.27 12.58
N ALA A 75 -19.77 -14.99 13.83
CA ALA A 75 -18.80 -13.96 14.16
C ALA A 75 -17.40 -14.30 13.60
N GLU A 76 -16.94 -15.53 13.82
CA GLU A 76 -15.67 -16.03 13.30
C GLU A 76 -15.60 -16.00 11.78
N ALA A 77 -16.65 -16.49 11.10
CA ALA A 77 -16.72 -16.42 9.64
C ALA A 77 -16.67 -14.97 9.12
N THR A 78 -17.19 -14.02 9.90
CA THR A 78 -17.11 -12.59 9.56
C THR A 78 -15.68 -12.09 9.68
N ARG A 79 -15.01 -12.36 10.81
CA ARG A 79 -13.60 -12.00 11.03
C ARG A 79 -12.71 -12.56 9.93
N GLU A 80 -12.79 -13.87 9.71
CA GLU A 80 -11.96 -14.58 8.72
C GLU A 80 -12.19 -14.05 7.30
N SER A 81 -13.44 -13.76 6.92
CA SER A 81 -13.72 -13.19 5.60
C SER A 81 -13.12 -11.80 5.42
N THR A 82 -13.15 -10.96 6.46
CA THR A 82 -12.59 -9.60 6.39
C THR A 82 -11.08 -9.58 6.51
N GLU A 83 -10.48 -10.47 7.29
CA GLU A 83 -9.03 -10.66 7.36
C GLU A 83 -8.48 -11.04 6.00
N ARG A 84 -9.02 -12.09 5.37
CA ARG A 84 -8.60 -12.48 4.00
C ARG A 84 -8.73 -11.34 2.99
N SER A 85 -9.75 -10.50 3.14
CA SER A 85 -9.95 -9.35 2.26
C SER A 85 -8.92 -8.25 2.52
N ALA A 86 -8.57 -8.00 3.78
CA ALA A 86 -7.54 -7.06 4.17
C ALA A 86 -6.14 -7.54 3.74
N ASP A 87 -5.84 -8.83 3.92
CA ASP A 87 -4.57 -9.44 3.50
C ASP A 87 -4.37 -9.30 1.99
N GLN A 88 -5.42 -9.51 1.19
CA GLN A 88 -5.35 -9.26 -0.26
C GLN A 88 -5.07 -7.79 -0.62
N MET A 89 -5.47 -6.84 0.23
CA MET A 89 -5.15 -5.43 0.03
C MET A 89 -3.69 -5.15 0.41
N GLU A 90 -3.20 -5.71 1.51
CA GLU A 90 -1.79 -5.60 1.90
C GLU A 90 -0.85 -6.21 0.86
N GLU A 91 -1.17 -7.39 0.35
CA GLU A 91 -0.40 -7.99 -0.74
C GLU A 91 -0.38 -7.11 -2.00
N GLN A 92 -1.46 -6.37 -2.28
CA GLN A 92 -1.48 -5.39 -3.37
C GLN A 92 -0.63 -4.16 -3.05
N ALA A 93 -0.64 -3.70 -1.79
CA ALA A 93 0.20 -2.59 -1.33
C ALA A 93 1.69 -2.95 -1.47
N ASP A 94 2.08 -4.16 -1.07
CA ASP A 94 3.43 -4.68 -1.23
C ASP A 94 3.85 -4.74 -2.69
N ARG A 95 3.00 -5.29 -3.56
CA ARG A 95 3.26 -5.29 -5.02
C ARG A 95 3.38 -3.89 -5.62
N ILE A 96 2.77 -2.87 -5.02
CA ILE A 96 2.93 -1.48 -5.44
C ILE A 96 4.29 -0.94 -4.97
N ARG A 97 4.69 -1.26 -3.73
CA ARG A 97 5.96 -0.83 -3.15
C ARG A 97 7.16 -1.48 -3.85
N GLU A 98 7.01 -2.71 -4.34
CA GLU A 98 8.01 -3.41 -5.16
C GLU A 98 8.22 -2.81 -6.56
N GLN A 99 7.35 -1.91 -7.03
CA GLN A 99 7.49 -1.25 -8.34
C GLN A 99 8.39 0.02 -8.32
N LYS A 100 8.94 0.34 -7.15
CA LYS A 100 9.94 1.40 -6.97
C LYS A 100 11.21 1.03 -7.71
#